data_AF-A0AAV8S1X2-F1
#
_entry.id   AF-A0AAV8S1X2-F1
#
_cell.length_a   1.000
_cell.length_b   1.000
_cell.length_c   1.000
_cell.angle_alpha   90.00
_cell.angle_beta   90.00
_cell.angle_gamma   90.00
#
_symmetry.space_group_name_H-M   'P 1'
#
loop_
_entity.id
_entity.type
_entity.pdbx_description
1 polymer ?
#
loop_
_entity_poly.entity_id
_entity_poly.type
_entity_poly.pdbx_seq_one_letter_code
_entity_poly.pdbx_strand_id
1 'polypeptide(L)' 'MARSPCCEKAPIKRGARTKEEDHLLIAYIRAHGEGSWRSLPKAAGLLRCGKSCRLRWINYLRPGLRREKP' A
#
# COMPACT_ATOMS: atom_id res chain seq x y z
N MET A 1 -12.29 6.29 22.73
CA MET A 1 -11.72 5.10 22.04
C MET A 1 -10.69 5.57 21.01
N ALA A 2 -9.47 5.86 21.46
CA ALA A 2 -8.39 6.32 20.59
C ALA A 2 -7.82 5.12 19.81
N ARG A 3 -7.94 5.14 18.48
CA ARG A 3 -7.35 4.13 17.61
C ARG A 3 -5.84 4.15 17.79
N SER A 4 -5.24 3.04 18.22
CA SER A 4 -3.79 2.85 18.30
C SER A 4 -3.14 3.36 17.00
N PRO A 5 -2.11 4.23 17.06
CA PRO A 5 -1.40 4.64 15.87
C PRO A 5 -0.65 3.42 15.34
N CYS A 6 -1.21 2.76 14.32
CA CYS A 6 -0.63 1.60 13.63
C CYS A 6 0.70 1.93 12.90
N CYS A 7 1.34 3.05 13.20
CA CYS A 7 2.58 3.47 12.57
C CYS A 7 3.42 4.29 13.55
N GLU A 8 3.92 3.63 14.58
CA GLU A 8 4.94 4.18 15.47
C GLU A 8 6.32 4.04 14.79
N LYS A 9 6.95 5.20 14.53
CA LYS A 9 8.41 5.39 14.52
C LYS A 9 9.25 5.06 13.26
N ALA A 10 8.69 5.08 12.05
CA ALA A 10 9.49 5.20 10.82
C ALA A 10 9.21 6.56 10.14
N PRO A 11 10.18 7.19 9.44
CA PRO A 11 9.92 8.36 8.61
C PRO A 11 9.04 7.93 7.42
N ILE A 12 7.74 7.86 7.64
CA ILE A 12 6.76 7.61 6.58
C ILE A 12 6.84 8.79 5.64
N LYS A 13 7.09 8.55 4.35
CA LYS A 13 6.98 9.60 3.34
C LYS A 13 5.57 10.19 3.41
N ARG A 14 5.46 11.46 3.81
CA ARG A 14 4.21 12.24 3.77
C ARG A 14 4.17 12.92 2.41
N GLY A 15 3.18 12.60 1.59
CA GLY A 15 3.10 13.10 0.22
C GLY A 15 2.39 12.13 -0.72
N ALA A 16 2.14 12.61 -1.94
CA ALA A 16 1.55 11.82 -3.02
C ALA A 16 2.28 10.48 -3.18
N ARG A 17 1.52 9.43 -3.49
CA ARG A 17 2.15 8.17 -3.89
C ARG A 17 2.81 8.33 -5.24
N THR A 18 4.04 7.88 -5.33
CA THR A 18 4.73 7.86 -6.61
C THR A 18 4.37 6.59 -7.39
N LYS A 19 4.54 6.62 -8.71
CA LYS A 19 4.24 5.46 -9.55
C LYS A 19 5.13 4.28 -9.18
N GLU A 20 6.37 4.54 -8.75
CA GLU A 20 7.34 3.52 -8.34
C GLU A 20 6.86 2.76 -7.10
N GLU A 21 6.29 3.47 -6.11
CA GLU A 21 5.68 2.83 -4.93
C GLU A 21 4.49 1.94 -5.32
N ASP A 22 3.69 2.39 -6.29
CA ASP A 22 2.57 1.60 -6.80
C ASP A 22 3.06 0.37 -7.57
N HIS A 23 4.12 0.49 -8.37
CA HIS A 23 4.74 -0.64 -9.08
C HIS A 23 5.29 -1.68 -8.12
N LEU A 24 6.03 -1.27 -7.07
CA LEU A 24 6.53 -2.18 -6.04
C LEU A 24 5.38 -2.89 -5.32
N LEU A 25 4.32 -2.15 -4.99
CA LEU A 25 3.13 -2.72 -4.37
C LEU A 25 2.45 -3.77 -5.27
N ILE A 26 2.27 -3.45 -6.55
CA ILE A 26 1.68 -4.37 -7.54
C ILE A 26 2.56 -5.59 -7.73
N ALA A 27 3.86 -5.40 -7.92
CA ALA A 27 4.81 -6.49 -8.13
C ALA A 27 4.82 -7.46 -6.96
N TYR A 28 4.90 -6.94 -5.73
CA TYR A 28 4.84 -7.75 -4.52
C TYR A 28 3.52 -8.54 -4.41
N ILE A 29 2.38 -7.88 -4.62
CA ILE A 29 1.06 -8.55 -4.52
C ILE A 29 0.87 -9.56 -5.65
N ARG A 30 1.41 -9.32 -6.85
CA ARG A 30 1.37 -10.31 -7.94
C ARG A 30 2.22 -11.54 -7.64
N ALA A 31 3.36 -11.36 -6.99
CA ALA A 31 4.27 -12.45 -6.64
C ALA A 31 3.82 -13.25 -5.42
N HIS A 32 3.31 -12.57 -4.37
CA HIS A 32 3.02 -13.18 -3.06
C HIS A 32 1.54 -13.17 -2.66
N GLY A 33 0.68 -12.45 -3.38
CA GLY A 33 -0.69 -12.15 -2.96
C GLY A 33 -0.79 -10.98 -1.97
N GLU A 34 -2.02 -10.61 -1.62
CA GLU A 34 -2.30 -9.45 -0.73
C GLU A 34 -1.83 -9.68 0.71
N GLY A 35 -1.83 -10.94 1.18
CA GLY A 35 -1.30 -11.36 2.48
C GLY A 35 -1.68 -10.45 3.66
N SER A 36 -0.72 -10.21 4.54
CA SER A 36 -0.88 -9.29 5.68
C SER A 36 -0.42 -7.88 5.34
N TRP A 37 -1.37 -6.94 5.24
CA TRP A 37 -1.09 -5.53 5.00
C TRP A 37 -0.19 -4.88 6.06
N ARG A 38 -0.05 -5.46 7.27
CA ARG A 38 0.81 -4.88 8.32
C ARG A 38 2.30 -5.08 8.02
N SER A 39 2.68 -6.26 7.51
CA SER A 39 4.06 -6.59 7.16
C SER A 39 4.37 -6.34 5.68
N LEU A 40 3.35 -6.27 4.83
CA LEU A 40 3.49 -6.06 3.39
C LEU A 40 4.38 -4.87 3.02
N PRO A 41 4.23 -3.65 3.59
CA PRO A 41 5.05 -2.52 3.16
C PRO A 41 6.53 -2.78 3.39
N LYS A 42 6.87 -3.35 4.55
CA LYS A 42 8.26 -3.70 4.87
C LYS A 42 8.80 -4.78 3.94
N ALA A 43 8.00 -5.79 3.62
CA ALA A 43 8.38 -6.87 2.70
C ALA A 43 8.50 -6.40 1.24
N ALA A 44 7.67 -5.44 0.82
CA ALA A 44 7.69 -4.83 -0.51
C ALA A 44 8.73 -3.70 -0.65
N GLY A 45 9.51 -3.40 0.40
CA GLY A 45 10.47 -2.28 0.41
C GLY A 45 9.82 -0.88 0.42
N LEU A 46 8.54 -0.78 0.80
CA LEU A 46 7.78 0.47 0.86
C LEU A 46 7.91 1.13 2.23
N LEU A 47 8.31 2.40 2.24
CA LEU A 47 8.34 3.26 3.44
C LEU A 47 6.95 3.86 3.73
N ARG A 48 5.91 3.02 3.72
CA ARG A 48 4.52 3.40 3.95
C ARG A 48 3.85 2.50 4.99
N CYS A 49 2.79 2.98 5.61
CA CYS A 49 2.02 2.18 6.54
C CYS A 49 1.11 1.18 5.81
N GLY A 50 0.85 0.05 6.44
CA GLY A 50 0.01 -1.01 5.89
C GLY A 50 -1.39 -0.55 5.46
N LYS A 51 -1.99 0.34 6.27
CA LYS A 51 -3.29 0.95 5.95
C LYS A 51 -3.25 1.72 4.63
N SER A 52 -2.18 2.50 4.39
CA SER A 52 -2.01 3.23 3.14
C SER A 52 -1.84 2.25 1.97
N CYS A 53 -0.97 1.24 2.11
CA CYS A 53 -0.77 0.15 1.14
C CYS A 53 -2.10 -0.47 0.71
N ARG A 54 -2.89 -0.93 1.69
CA ARG A 54 -4.22 -1.52 1.47
C ARG A 54 -5.17 -0.59 0.73
N LEU A 55 -5.31 0.65 1.21
CA LEU A 55 -6.26 1.60 0.63
C LEU A 55 -5.93 1.90 -0.83
N ARG A 56 -4.66 2.06 -1.20
CA ARG A 56 -4.35 2.31 -2.61
C ARG A 56 -4.55 1.07 -3.47
N TRP A 57 -4.22 -0.11 -2.97
CA TRP A 57 -4.44 -1.32 -3.76
C TRP A 57 -5.93 -1.46 -4.08
N ILE A 58 -6.79 -1.41 -3.06
CA ILE A 58 -8.24 -1.58 -3.19
C ILE A 58 -8.91 -0.43 -3.95
N ASN A 59 -8.42 0.81 -3.80
CA ASN A 59 -9.03 1.94 -4.51
C ASN A 59 -8.44 2.17 -5.90
N TYR A 60 -7.14 1.86 -6.09
CA TYR A 60 -6.39 2.25 -7.28
C TYR A 60 -5.70 1.17 -8.11
N LEU A 61 -5.14 0.12 -7.51
CA LEU A 61 -4.21 -0.76 -8.23
C LEU A 61 -4.78 -2.16 -8.52
N ARG A 62 -5.86 -2.56 -7.83
CA ARG A 62 -6.43 -3.90 -7.96
C ARG A 62 -7.00 -4.11 -9.37
N PRO A 63 -6.48 -5.09 -10.13
CA PRO A 63 -7.04 -5.44 -11.44
C PRO A 63 -8.45 -6.00 -11.21
N GLY A 64 -9.46 -5.39 -11.83
CA GLY A 64 -10.88 -5.72 -11.63
C GLY A 64 -11.71 -4.58 -11.04
N LEU A 65 -11.10 -3.49 -10.58
CA LEU A 65 -11.82 -2.23 -10.45
C LEU A 65 -12.16 -1.74 -11.86
N ARG A 66 -13.47 -1.67 -12.19
CA ARG A 66 -13.97 -0.99 -13.39
C ARG A 66 -13.59 0.49 -13.29
N ARG A 67 -12.39 0.80 -13.75
CA ARG A 67 -11.88 2.16 -13.87
C ARG A 67 -12.05 2.53 -15.32
N GLU A 68 -13.25 2.98 -15.63
CA GLU A 68 -13.47 3.85 -16.78
C GLU A 68 -12.51 5.03 -16.58
N LYS A 69 -11.42 5.04 -17.34
CA LYS A 69 -10.58 6.22 -17.48
C LYS A 69 -11.47 7.27 -18.17
N PRO A 70 -11.74 8.43 -17.55
CA PRO A 70 -12.13 9.59 -18.35
C PRO A 70 -10.98 10.02 -19.26
#